data_AF-A0A926TFA0-F1
#
_entry.id   AF-A0A926TFA0-F1
#
_cell.length_a   1.000
_cell.length_b   1.000
_cell.length_c   1.000
_cell.angle_alpha   90.00
_cell.angle_beta   90.00
_cell.angle_gamma   90.00
#
_symmetry.space_group_name_H-M   'P 1'
#
loop_
_entity.id
_entity.type
_entity.pdbx_description
1 polymer ?
#
loop_
_entity_poly.entity_id
_entity_poly.type
_entity_poly.pdbx_seq_one_letter_code
_entity_poly.pdbx_strand_id
1 'polypeptide(L)'
;MSKARKRAIRASNNDVSQERYELYKAAFEWIAKSISEGFYLEAISLEESLITDRLESYLTWLSRTEFSFMTLGQVQKAVEKHETDTSLRSLVLNDLDQWRQARNKAAHEMVKIEDGKQINWGDRVKINQEVAEAGLELVRKIDQQTRKLRAE
;
A
#
# COMPACT_ATOMS: atom_id res chain seq x y z
N MET A 1 28.07 -8.33 5.28
CA MET A 1 26.67 -7.94 5.50
C MET A 1 26.37 -6.73 4.62
N SER A 2 25.30 -6.77 3.82
CA SER A 2 24.87 -5.61 3.02
C SER A 2 24.52 -4.44 3.92
N LYS A 3 24.93 -3.22 3.55
CA LYS A 3 24.50 -1.98 4.21
C LYS A 3 22.95 -1.93 4.17
N ALA A 4 22.32 -1.57 5.29
CA ALA A 4 20.87 -1.39 5.32
C ALA A 4 20.45 -0.33 4.29
N ARG A 5 19.45 -0.66 3.46
CA ARG A 5 18.93 0.25 2.43
C ARG A 5 18.21 1.41 3.12
N LYS A 6 18.35 2.61 2.55
CA LYS A 6 17.78 3.86 3.09
C LYS A 6 16.94 4.56 2.03
N ARG A 7 15.76 5.06 2.42
CA ARG A 7 14.89 5.82 1.52
C ARG A 7 15.42 7.24 1.36
N ALA A 8 15.44 7.78 0.15
CA ALA A 8 15.81 9.17 -0.07
C ALA A 8 14.76 10.13 0.54
N ILE A 9 15.20 11.08 1.36
CA ILE A 9 14.37 12.07 2.07
C ILE A 9 14.43 13.40 1.32
N ARG A 10 13.32 14.15 1.27
CA ARG A 10 13.19 15.43 0.54
C ARG A 10 14.31 16.45 0.79
N ALA A 11 14.95 16.41 1.96
CA ALA A 11 16.06 17.29 2.32
C ALA A 11 17.35 17.04 1.49
N SER A 12 17.42 15.99 0.67
CA SER A 12 18.65 15.61 -0.02
C SER A 12 18.85 16.18 -1.43
N ASN A 13 17.80 16.54 -2.19
CA ASN A 13 17.89 17.24 -3.50
C ASN A 13 16.49 17.48 -4.13
N ASN A 14 16.34 18.53 -4.93
CA ASN A 14 15.09 18.81 -5.68
C ASN A 14 14.74 17.69 -6.67
N ASP A 15 15.75 17.06 -7.28
CA ASP A 15 15.58 15.98 -8.27
C ASP A 15 14.80 14.78 -7.71
N VAL A 16 15.05 14.41 -6.44
CA VAL A 16 14.37 13.29 -5.77
C VAL A 16 12.87 13.52 -5.63
N SER A 17 12.43 14.78 -5.50
CA SER A 17 11.01 15.11 -5.41
C SER A 17 10.32 14.94 -6.76
N GLN A 18 10.98 15.35 -7.85
CA GLN A 18 10.46 15.19 -9.20
C GLN A 18 10.41 13.71 -9.60
N GLU A 19 11.49 12.96 -9.37
CA GLU A 19 11.55 11.52 -9.65
C GLU A 19 10.42 10.76 -8.94
N ARG A 20 10.17 11.08 -7.66
CA ARG A 20 9.08 10.48 -6.91
C ARG A 20 7.71 10.81 -7.49
N TYR A 21 7.51 12.05 -7.92
CA TYR A 21 6.28 12.46 -8.58
C TYR A 21 6.03 11.66 -9.86
N GLU A 22 7.04 11.52 -10.73
CA GLU A 22 6.93 10.74 -11.96
C GLU A 22 6.65 9.26 -11.68
N LEU A 23 7.34 8.66 -10.70
CA LEU A 23 7.10 7.26 -10.30
C LEU A 23 5.67 7.05 -9.79
N TYR A 24 5.16 7.97 -8.96
CA TYR A 24 3.79 7.90 -8.46
C TYR A 24 2.77 8.04 -9.60
N LYS A 25 2.98 9.00 -10.50
CA LYS A 25 2.12 9.22 -11.67
C LYS A 25 2.08 7.96 -12.55
N ALA A 26 3.24 7.42 -12.90
CA ALA A 26 3.35 6.19 -13.68
C ALA A 26 2.68 4.99 -12.99
N ALA A 27 2.84 4.86 -11.67
CA ALA A 27 2.18 3.81 -10.90
C ALA A 27 0.65 3.91 -10.96
N PHE A 28 0.07 5.12 -10.83
CA PHE A 28 -1.38 5.30 -10.96
C PHE A 28 -1.89 5.01 -12.37
N GLU A 29 -1.16 5.44 -13.41
CA GLU A 29 -1.48 5.11 -14.80
C GLU A 29 -1.44 3.60 -15.05
N TRP A 30 -0.43 2.91 -14.50
CA TRP A 30 -0.32 1.45 -14.63
C TRP A 30 -1.40 0.72 -13.86
N ILE A 31 -1.73 1.13 -12.63
CA ILE A 31 -2.86 0.57 -11.86
C ILE A 31 -4.16 0.68 -12.65
N ALA A 32 -4.45 1.85 -13.21
CA ALA A 32 -5.67 2.05 -14.01
C ALA A 32 -5.71 1.11 -15.23
N LYS A 33 -4.58 0.99 -15.94
CA LYS A 33 -4.45 0.06 -17.06
C LYS A 33 -4.64 -1.39 -16.61
N SER A 34 -3.94 -1.82 -15.56
CA SER A 34 -4.02 -3.17 -15.01
C SER A 34 -5.44 -3.54 -14.60
N ILE A 35 -6.17 -2.64 -13.94
CA ILE A 35 -7.59 -2.88 -13.60
C ILE A 35 -8.43 -3.01 -14.87
N SER A 36 -8.26 -2.11 -15.85
CA SER A 36 -9.06 -2.14 -17.09
C SER A 36 -8.81 -3.38 -17.95
N GLU A 37 -7.60 -3.93 -17.92
CA GLU A 37 -7.18 -5.10 -18.71
C GLU A 37 -7.30 -6.42 -17.94
N GLY A 38 -7.77 -6.40 -16.67
CA GLY A 38 -7.95 -7.60 -15.86
C GLY A 38 -6.69 -8.14 -15.17
N PHE A 39 -5.60 -7.36 -15.16
CA PHE A 39 -4.35 -7.67 -14.46
C PHE A 39 -4.37 -7.25 -12.98
N TYR A 40 -5.36 -7.72 -12.23
CA TYR A 40 -5.63 -7.25 -10.87
C TYR A 40 -4.49 -7.49 -9.87
N LEU A 41 -3.75 -8.61 -9.99
CA LEU A 41 -2.60 -8.88 -9.11
C LEU A 41 -1.46 -7.87 -9.30
N GLU A 42 -1.30 -7.33 -10.50
CA GLU A 42 -0.33 -6.28 -10.79
C GLU A 42 -0.74 -4.95 -10.12
N ALA A 43 -2.01 -4.58 -10.26
CA ALA A 43 -2.58 -3.40 -9.60
C ALA A 43 -2.39 -3.48 -8.07
N ILE A 44 -2.78 -4.61 -7.47
CA ILE A 44 -2.62 -4.90 -6.04
C ILE A 44 -1.16 -4.75 -5.57
N SER A 45 -0.20 -5.20 -6.37
CA SER A 45 1.22 -5.12 -6.03
C SER A 45 1.72 -3.66 -6.00
N LEU A 46 1.30 -2.84 -6.96
CA LEU A 46 1.63 -1.42 -7.01
C LEU A 46 0.93 -0.62 -5.91
N GLU A 47 -0.33 -0.94 -5.61
CA GLU A 47 -1.09 -0.32 -4.51
C GLU A 47 -0.40 -0.53 -3.17
N GLU A 48 0.06 -1.75 -2.86
CA GLU A 48 0.85 -2.01 -1.65
C GLU A 48 2.11 -1.14 -1.63
N SER A 49 2.83 -1.07 -2.75
CA SER A 49 4.07 -0.28 -2.83
C SER A 49 3.82 1.22 -2.60
N LEU A 50 2.69 1.76 -3.09
CA LEU A 50 2.30 3.15 -2.86
C LEU A 50 1.90 3.39 -1.40
N ILE A 51 1.12 2.47 -0.82
CA ILE A 51 0.67 2.55 0.57
C ILE A 51 1.88 2.54 1.52
N THR A 52 2.80 1.60 1.35
CA THR A 52 3.97 1.49 2.22
C THR A 52 4.90 2.69 2.08
N ASP A 53 5.24 3.15 0.86
CA ASP A 53 6.09 4.34 0.69
C ASP A 53 5.45 5.59 1.32
N ARG A 54 4.12 5.72 1.23
CA ARG A 54 3.39 6.83 1.82
C ARG A 54 3.44 6.80 3.35
N LEU A 55 3.13 5.66 3.95
CA LEU A 55 3.13 5.50 5.40
C LEU A 55 4.54 5.59 5.98
N GLU A 56 5.56 5.03 5.32
CA GLU A 56 6.97 5.20 5.71
C GLU A 56 7.38 6.68 5.73
N SER A 57 7.02 7.42 4.67
CA SER A 57 7.30 8.85 4.60
C SER A 57 6.64 9.61 5.73
N TYR A 58 5.39 9.25 6.05
CA TYR A 58 4.60 9.90 7.08
C TYR A 58 5.13 9.60 8.47
N LEU A 59 5.41 8.34 8.78
CA LEU A 59 6.02 7.92 10.04
C LEU A 59 7.39 8.57 10.25
N THR A 60 8.19 8.69 9.19
CA THR A 60 9.50 9.37 9.28
C THR A 60 9.37 10.84 9.65
N TRP A 61 8.34 11.51 9.11
CA TRP A 61 8.03 12.88 9.47
C TRP A 61 7.52 12.98 10.93
N LEU A 62 6.63 12.08 11.34
CA LEU A 62 5.98 12.07 12.66
C LEU A 62 6.99 11.79 13.79
N SER A 63 7.78 10.73 13.68
CA SER A 63 8.66 10.26 14.76
C SER A 63 10.06 10.88 14.74
N ARG A 64 10.40 11.63 13.68
CA ARG A 64 11.76 12.10 13.38
C ARG A 64 12.80 10.99 13.30
N THR A 65 12.37 9.74 13.15
CA THR A 65 13.20 8.54 13.00
C THR A 65 13.00 7.97 11.60
N GLU A 66 14.09 7.49 10.98
CA GLU A 66 14.05 6.96 9.62
C GLU A 66 13.27 5.62 9.55
N PHE A 67 12.19 5.59 8.77
CA PHE A 67 11.52 4.36 8.33
C PHE A 67 11.77 4.17 6.84
N SER A 68 12.16 2.96 6.42
CA SER A 68 12.54 2.68 5.03
C SER A 68 12.40 1.20 4.69
N PHE A 69 11.86 0.92 3.50
CA PHE A 69 11.79 -0.44 2.92
C PHE A 69 11.11 -1.46 3.85
N MET A 70 10.02 -1.05 4.47
CA MET A 70 9.18 -1.87 5.32
C MET A 70 8.16 -2.66 4.51
N THR A 71 7.85 -3.86 4.98
CA THR A 71 6.67 -4.60 4.51
C THR A 71 5.40 -3.94 5.05
N LEU A 72 4.24 -4.25 4.44
CA LEU A 72 2.95 -3.73 4.92
C LEU A 72 2.68 -4.05 6.40
N GLY A 73 2.99 -5.28 6.84
CA GLY A 73 2.83 -5.64 8.25
C GLY A 73 3.79 -4.89 9.18
N GLN A 74 5.00 -4.55 8.72
CA GLN A 74 5.94 -3.74 9.50
C GLN A 74 5.45 -2.29 9.63
N VAL A 75 4.92 -1.71 8.56
CA VAL A 75 4.42 -0.33 8.59
C VAL A 75 3.16 -0.19 9.45
N GLN A 76 2.25 -1.19 9.44
CA GLN A 76 1.09 -1.21 10.33
C GLN A 76 1.50 -1.23 11.82
N LYS A 77 2.48 -2.06 12.20
CA LYS A 77 3.03 -2.08 13.56
C LYS A 77 3.68 -0.74 13.94
N ALA A 78 4.33 -0.08 12.99
CA ALA A 78 4.90 1.24 13.23
C ALA A 78 3.80 2.30 13.45
N VAL A 79 2.72 2.27 12.68
CA VAL A 79 1.54 3.14 12.91
C VAL A 79 0.91 2.84 14.28
N GLU A 80 0.70 1.57 14.62
CA GLU A 80 0.18 1.19 15.94
C GLU A 80 1.01 1.76 17.10
N LYS A 81 2.33 1.81 16.94
CA LYS A 81 3.25 2.29 17.96
C LYS A 81 3.39 3.82 18.00
N HIS A 82 3.40 4.49 16.86
CA HIS A 82 3.82 5.90 16.75
C HIS A 82 2.68 6.88 16.46
N GLU A 83 1.59 6.45 15.82
CA GLU A 83 0.47 7.32 15.47
C GLU A 83 -0.53 7.47 16.62
N THR A 84 -1.02 8.68 16.86
CA THR A 84 -2.05 8.97 17.87
C THR A 84 -3.38 9.43 17.27
N ASP A 85 -3.41 9.94 16.03
CA ASP A 85 -4.63 10.28 15.31
C ASP A 85 -5.52 9.06 15.14
N THR A 86 -6.71 9.10 15.74
CA THR A 86 -7.65 7.98 15.74
C THR A 86 -8.15 7.64 14.34
N SER A 87 -8.25 8.64 13.45
CA SER A 87 -8.73 8.45 12.09
C SER A 87 -7.73 7.66 11.25
N LEU A 88 -6.45 8.07 11.24
CA LEU A 88 -5.40 7.35 10.54
C LEU A 88 -5.14 5.97 11.17
N ARG A 89 -5.19 5.86 12.50
CA ARG A 89 -5.10 4.54 13.17
C ARG A 89 -6.21 3.61 12.72
N SER A 90 -7.46 4.05 12.71
CA SER A 90 -8.58 3.21 12.26
C SER A 90 -8.39 2.79 10.81
N LEU A 91 -8.02 3.72 9.93
CA LEU A 91 -7.79 3.44 8.52
C LEU A 91 -6.68 2.39 8.31
N VAL A 92 -5.59 2.45 9.08
CA VAL A 92 -4.43 1.55 8.91
C VAL A 92 -4.57 0.21 9.65
N LEU A 93 -5.15 0.23 10.85
CA LEU A 93 -5.22 -0.96 11.72
C LEU A 93 -6.50 -1.78 11.49
N ASN A 94 -7.53 -1.18 10.88
CA ASN A 94 -8.77 -1.87 10.54
C ASN A 94 -8.85 -2.06 9.01
N ASP A 95 -9.13 -1.00 8.27
CA ASP A 95 -9.48 -1.10 6.85
C ASP A 95 -8.32 -1.66 6.02
N LEU A 96 -7.11 -1.14 6.22
CA LEU A 96 -5.91 -1.63 5.55
C LEU A 96 -5.52 -3.04 6.02
N ASP A 97 -5.81 -3.45 7.26
CA ASP A 97 -5.55 -4.83 7.68
C ASP A 97 -6.52 -5.82 7.03
N GLN A 98 -7.80 -5.46 6.93
CA GLN A 98 -8.78 -6.24 6.19
C GLN A 98 -8.35 -6.40 4.72
N TRP A 99 -7.93 -5.30 4.08
CA TRP A 99 -7.39 -5.36 2.73
C TRP A 99 -6.12 -6.20 2.63
N ARG A 100 -5.18 -6.09 3.59
CA ARG A 100 -3.96 -6.93 3.62
C ARG A 100 -4.32 -8.41 3.66
N GLN A 101 -5.30 -8.80 4.46
CA GLN A 101 -5.75 -10.20 4.54
C GLN A 101 -6.35 -10.66 3.21
N ALA A 102 -7.20 -9.84 2.58
CA ALA A 102 -7.80 -10.15 1.28
C ALA A 102 -6.73 -10.21 0.16
N ARG A 103 -5.79 -9.27 0.14
CA ARG A 103 -4.62 -9.26 -0.75
C ARG A 103 -3.77 -10.51 -0.61
N ASN A 104 -3.50 -10.95 0.62
CA ASN A 104 -2.74 -12.17 0.86
C ASN A 104 -3.45 -13.39 0.25
N LYS A 105 -4.78 -13.46 0.37
CA LYS A 105 -5.56 -14.50 -0.30
C LYS A 105 -5.47 -14.40 -1.82
N ALA A 106 -5.68 -13.20 -2.38
CA ALA A 106 -5.56 -12.96 -3.82
C ALA A 106 -4.20 -13.41 -4.39
N ALA A 107 -3.11 -13.02 -3.73
CA ALA A 107 -1.75 -13.32 -4.17
C ALA A 107 -1.33 -14.79 -3.96
N HIS A 108 -1.83 -15.45 -2.91
CA HIS A 108 -1.34 -16.78 -2.52
C HIS A 108 -2.32 -17.93 -2.75
N GLU A 109 -3.60 -17.66 -3.04
CA GLU A 109 -4.64 -18.69 -3.10
C GLU A 109 -5.30 -18.82 -4.48
N MET A 110 -4.83 -18.10 -5.50
CA MET A 110 -5.40 -18.15 -6.86
C MET A 110 -5.58 -19.57 -7.39
N VAL A 111 -4.61 -20.46 -7.13
CA VAL A 111 -4.60 -21.86 -7.58
C VAL A 111 -4.84 -22.87 -6.45
N LYS A 112 -5.07 -22.39 -5.22
CA LYS A 112 -5.30 -23.28 -4.07
C LYS A 112 -6.77 -23.72 -4.04
N ILE A 113 -6.96 -25.00 -3.73
CA ILE A 113 -8.28 -25.62 -3.59
C ILE A 113 -8.39 -26.10 -2.14
N GLU A 114 -9.49 -25.73 -1.49
CA GLU A 114 -9.82 -26.17 -0.13
C GLU A 114 -10.70 -27.42 -0.22
N ASP A 115 -10.51 -28.37 0.69
CA ASP A 115 -11.30 -29.60 0.72
C ASP A 115 -12.79 -29.30 0.82
N GLY A 116 -13.60 -29.99 0.02
CA GLY A 116 -15.05 -29.79 -0.06
C GLY A 116 -15.50 -28.48 -0.75
N LYS A 117 -14.60 -27.64 -1.28
CA LYS A 117 -15.00 -26.42 -2.01
C LYS A 117 -14.79 -26.56 -3.52
N GLN A 118 -15.82 -26.20 -4.28
CA GLN A 118 -15.67 -25.95 -5.72
C GLN A 118 -15.24 -24.51 -5.94
N ILE A 119 -14.19 -24.33 -6.73
CA ILE A 119 -13.62 -23.03 -7.03
C ILE A 119 -13.46 -22.95 -8.54
N ASN A 120 -13.95 -21.87 -9.15
CA ASN A 120 -13.70 -21.58 -10.55
C ASN A 120 -12.79 -20.36 -10.69
N TRP A 121 -12.15 -20.26 -11.86
CA TRP A 121 -11.22 -19.18 -12.17
C TRP A 121 -11.90 -17.80 -12.17
N GLY A 122 -13.12 -17.71 -12.69
CA GLY A 122 -13.87 -16.44 -12.80
C GLY A 122 -14.15 -15.81 -11.44
N ASP A 123 -14.54 -16.60 -10.45
CA ASP A 123 -14.80 -16.14 -9.08
C ASP A 123 -13.51 -15.62 -8.43
N ARG A 124 -12.38 -16.30 -8.66
CA ARG A 124 -11.08 -15.83 -8.18
C ARG A 124 -10.67 -14.50 -8.83
N VAL A 125 -10.86 -14.38 -10.13
CA VAL A 125 -10.60 -13.14 -10.87
C VAL A 125 -11.49 -12.00 -10.36
N LYS A 126 -12.77 -12.25 -10.11
CA LYS A 126 -13.70 -11.27 -9.57
C LYS A 126 -13.30 -10.81 -8.16
N ILE A 127 -12.92 -11.73 -7.27
CA ILE A 127 -12.39 -11.36 -5.95
C ILE A 127 -11.14 -10.49 -6.10
N ASN A 128 -10.23 -10.82 -7.00
CA ASN A 128 -9.03 -10.02 -7.21
C ASN A 128 -9.35 -8.61 -7.74
N GLN A 129 -10.39 -8.47 -8.58
CA GLN A 129 -10.89 -7.16 -9.00
C GLN A 129 -11.34 -6.32 -7.81
N GLU A 130 -12.20 -6.90 -6.95
CA GLU A 130 -12.72 -6.22 -5.76
C GLU A 130 -11.57 -5.80 -4.81
N VAL A 131 -10.54 -6.65 -4.66
CA VAL A 131 -9.35 -6.34 -3.86
C VAL A 131 -8.52 -5.22 -4.47
N ALA A 132 -8.33 -5.18 -5.79
CA ALA A 132 -7.61 -4.09 -6.46
C ALA A 132 -8.37 -2.76 -6.33
N GLU A 133 -9.67 -2.75 -6.60
CA GLU A 133 -10.49 -1.54 -6.47
C GLU A 133 -10.47 -0.98 -5.04
N ALA A 134 -10.58 -1.86 -4.03
CA ALA A 134 -10.46 -1.48 -2.62
C ALA A 134 -9.06 -0.97 -2.26
N GLY A 135 -8.00 -1.55 -2.83
CA GLY A 135 -6.62 -1.12 -2.60
C GLY A 135 -6.36 0.28 -3.15
N LEU A 136 -6.83 0.57 -4.36
CA LEU A 136 -6.77 1.91 -4.94
C LEU A 136 -7.54 2.95 -4.11
N GLU A 137 -8.70 2.59 -3.56
CA GLU A 137 -9.44 3.47 -2.65
C GLU A 137 -8.63 3.77 -1.37
N LEU A 138 -8.00 2.74 -0.78
CA LEU A 138 -7.14 2.90 0.40
C LEU A 138 -5.91 3.76 0.14
N VAL A 139 -5.26 3.61 -1.02
CA VAL A 139 -4.15 4.50 -1.45
C VAL A 139 -4.57 5.96 -1.35
N ARG A 140 -5.76 6.29 -1.89
CA ARG A 140 -6.29 7.66 -1.91
C ARG A 140 -6.65 8.17 -0.51
N LYS A 141 -7.34 7.36 0.29
CA LYS A 141 -7.71 7.71 1.68
C LYS A 141 -6.47 7.98 2.53
N ILE A 142 -5.45 7.12 2.43
CA ILE A 142 -4.19 7.28 3.18
C ILE A 142 -3.42 8.51 2.70
N ASP A 143 -3.34 8.75 1.38
CA ASP A 143 -2.73 9.96 0.82
C ASP A 143 -3.40 11.22 1.37
N GLN A 144 -4.73 11.27 1.35
CA GLN A 144 -5.51 12.41 1.84
C GLN A 144 -5.30 12.63 3.34
N GLN A 145 -5.43 11.58 4.15
CA GLN A 145 -5.31 11.70 5.61
C GLN A 145 -3.89 12.10 6.03
N THR A 146 -2.85 11.50 5.44
CA THR A 146 -1.46 11.85 5.76
C THR A 146 -1.07 13.25 5.28
N ARG A 147 -1.70 13.76 4.22
CA ARG A 147 -1.54 15.16 3.78
C ARG A 147 -2.19 16.13 4.75
N LYS A 148 -3.42 15.84 5.19
CA LYS A 148 -4.15 16.63 6.18
C LYS A 148 -3.34 16.79 7.47
N LEU A 149 -2.87 15.68 8.04
CA LEU A 149 -2.11 15.67 9.30
C LEU A 149 -0.76 16.41 9.22
N ARG A 150 -0.17 16.55 8.04
CA ARG A 150 1.07 17.33 7.84
C ARG A 150 0.85 18.83 7.69
N ALA A 151 -0.39 19.24 7.44
CA ALA A 151 -0.77 20.64 7.28
C ALA A 151 -1.23 21.29 8.59
N GLU A 152 -1.52 20.48 9.61
CA GLU A 152 -1.82 20.88 11.00
C GLU A 152 -0.52 21.11 11.80
#